data_AF-A0AAW4VNS7-F1
#
_entry.id   AF-A0AAW4VNS7-F1
#
_cell.length_a   1.000
_cell.length_b   1.000
_cell.length_c   1.000
_cell.angle_alpha   90.00
_cell.angle_beta   90.00
_cell.angle_gamma   90.00
#
_symmetry.space_group_name_H-M   'P 1'
#
loop_
_entity.id
_entity.type
_entity.pdbx_description
1 polymer ?
#
loop_
_entity_poly.entity_id
_entity_poly.type
_entity_poly.pdbx_seq_one_letter_code
_entity_poly.pdbx_strand_id
1 'polypeptide(L)'
;ITFIANGSKVKFKGFMQVYVEGRDDGKEVKENVLPELIEGETVQSVDVEPKQHFTQPPARYSEATLIRTLEENGVGRPSTYAPTLDT
;
A
#
# COMPACT_ATOMS: atom_id res chain seq x y z
N ILE A 1 -6.28 -26.53 7.72
CA ILE A 1 -5.65 -25.20 7.74
C ILE A 1 -5.34 -24.87 6.29
N THR A 2 -5.87 -23.76 5.78
CA THR A 2 -5.68 -23.37 4.38
C THR A 2 -4.74 -22.17 4.35
N PHE A 3 -3.64 -22.27 3.62
CA PHE A 3 -2.68 -21.17 3.44
C PHE A 3 -2.96 -20.46 2.12
N ILE A 4 -2.81 -19.14 2.12
CA ILE A 4 -3.02 -18.29 0.95
C ILE A 4 -1.77 -17.44 0.77
N ALA A 5 -1.25 -17.40 -0.45
CA ALA A 5 -0.16 -16.51 -0.85
C ALA A 5 -0.63 -15.64 -2.01
N ASN A 6 -0.34 -14.34 -1.93
CA ASN A 6 -0.64 -13.37 -2.99
C ASN A 6 0.65 -12.70 -3.43
N GLY A 7 0.84 -12.59 -4.73
CA GLY A 7 2.02 -11.99 -5.34
C GLY A 7 1.66 -11.10 -6.51
N SER A 8 2.51 -10.12 -6.77
CA SER A 8 2.36 -9.20 -7.90
C SER A 8 3.74 -8.81 -8.41
N LYS A 9 3.90 -8.78 -9.73
CA LYS A 9 5.12 -8.33 -10.41
C LYS A 9 4.75 -7.35 -11.53
N VAL A 10 5.49 -6.24 -11.64
CA VAL A 10 5.29 -5.29 -12.72
C VAL A 10 5.82 -5.90 -14.03
N LYS A 11 4.93 -6.28 -14.94
CA LYS A 11 5.31 -6.83 -16.27
C LYS A 11 5.98 -5.79 -17.17
N PHE A 12 5.52 -4.54 -17.09
CA PHE A 12 6.04 -3.43 -17.86
C PHE A 12 5.95 -2.15 -17.04
N LYS A 13 7.06 -1.42 -16.90
CA LYS A 13 7.15 -0.27 -16.00
C LYS A 13 6.38 0.96 -16.53
N GLY A 14 6.25 1.14 -17.84
CA GLY A 14 5.52 2.28 -18.41
C GLY A 14 5.95 3.63 -17.80
N PHE A 15 4.98 4.43 -17.36
CA PHE A 15 5.24 5.72 -16.72
C PHE A 15 6.03 5.61 -15.40
N MET A 16 6.06 4.44 -14.76
CA MET A 16 6.86 4.22 -13.54
C MET A 16 8.37 4.33 -13.79
N GLN A 17 8.81 4.35 -15.06
CA GLN A 17 10.20 4.65 -15.40
C GLN A 17 10.57 6.11 -15.16
N VAL A 18 9.60 7.03 -15.22
CA VAL A 18 9.84 8.47 -15.07
C VAL A 18 9.34 9.02 -13.74
N TYR A 19 8.36 8.36 -13.11
CA TYR A 19 7.79 8.82 -11.85
C TYR A 19 7.17 7.67 -11.05
N VAL A 20 7.49 7.58 -9.77
CA VAL A 20 6.83 6.67 -8.82
C VAL A 20 6.30 7.50 -7.67
N GLU A 21 4.99 7.41 -7.43
CA GLU A 21 4.36 8.10 -6.31
C GLU A 21 4.78 7.45 -4.99
N GLY A 22 5.20 8.27 -4.03
CA GLY A 22 5.52 7.81 -2.68
C GLY A 22 4.25 7.34 -1.95
N ARG A 23 4.40 6.38 -1.05
CA ARG A 23 3.35 6.03 -0.09
C ARG A 23 3.61 6.76 1.22
N ASP A 24 2.58 7.42 1.75
CA ASP A 24 2.62 8.08 3.06
C ASP A 24 3.03 7.13 4.19
N ASP A 25 2.74 5.83 4.06
CA ASP A 25 3.03 4.81 5.07
C ASP A 25 4.52 4.38 5.13
N GLY A 26 5.39 4.96 4.29
CA GLY A 26 6.84 4.63 4.26
C GLY A 26 7.18 3.18 3.89
N LYS A 27 6.18 2.36 3.57
CA LYS A 27 6.36 0.96 3.18
C LYS A 27 6.75 0.88 1.72
N GLU A 28 7.98 0.46 1.46
CA GLU A 28 8.40 0.06 0.12
C GLU A 28 7.44 -0.98 -0.46
N VAL A 29 7.10 -0.81 -1.74
CA VAL A 29 6.36 -1.81 -2.50
C VAL A 29 7.30 -2.98 -2.72
N LYS A 30 7.33 -3.93 -1.78
CA LYS A 30 7.96 -5.21 -2.03
C LYS A 30 7.14 -5.92 -3.10
N GLU A 31 7.74 -6.14 -4.27
CA GLU A 31 7.21 -7.07 -5.24
C GLU A 31 7.30 -8.47 -4.62
N ASN A 32 6.18 -8.94 -4.05
CA ASN A 32 6.08 -10.32 -3.60
C ASN A 32 6.02 -11.20 -4.84
N VAL A 33 7.19 -11.57 -5.36
CA VAL A 33 7.32 -12.49 -6.49
C VAL A 33 7.06 -13.91 -5.98
N LEU A 34 6.06 -14.55 -6.57
CA LEU A 34 5.78 -15.96 -6.32
C LEU A 34 6.37 -16.81 -7.45
N PRO A 35 6.86 -18.03 -7.14
CA PRO A 35 7.26 -18.98 -8.16
C PRO A 35 6.05 -19.45 -8.97
N GLU A 36 6.30 -19.96 -10.16
CA GLU A 36 5.29 -20.66 -10.93
C GLU A 36 5.02 -22.02 -10.26
N LEU A 37 3.75 -22.32 -10.00
CA LEU A 37 3.30 -23.55 -9.36
C LEU A 37 2.15 -24.15 -10.17
N ILE A 38 2.00 -25.48 -10.12
CA ILE A 38 0.89 -26.20 -10.76
C ILE A 38 -0.05 -26.82 -9.72
N GLU A 39 -1.30 -27.08 -10.12
CA GLU A 39 -2.26 -27.77 -9.26
C GLU A 39 -1.77 -29.18 -8.89
N GLY A 40 -1.83 -29.52 -7.61
CA GLY A 40 -1.36 -30.81 -7.08
C GLY A 40 0.15 -30.88 -6.82
N GLU A 41 0.90 -29.80 -7.05
CA GLU A 41 2.32 -29.74 -6.71
C GLU A 41 2.53 -29.87 -5.21
N THR A 42 3.48 -30.73 -4.82
CA THR A 42 3.83 -30.93 -3.42
C THR A 42 4.79 -29.82 -2.97
N VAL A 43 4.34 -28.98 -2.06
CA VAL A 43 5.15 -27.93 -1.45
C VAL A 43 5.58 -28.34 -0.03
N GLN A 44 6.82 -28.00 0.35
CA GLN A 44 7.32 -28.25 1.69
C GLN A 44 7.20 -27.00 2.56
N SER A 45 6.67 -27.16 3.76
CA SER A 45 6.67 -26.11 4.78
C SER A 45 8.05 -26.07 5.43
N VAL A 46 8.77 -24.96 5.26
CA VAL A 46 10.08 -24.75 5.90
C VAL A 46 9.90 -24.37 7.37
N ASP A 47 8.94 -23.50 7.67
CA ASP A 47 8.64 -23.05 9.03
C ASP A 47 7.18 -22.60 9.17
N VAL A 48 6.62 -22.69 10.38
CA VAL A 48 5.25 -22.28 10.71
C VAL A 48 5.26 -21.42 11.97
N GLU A 49 5.30 -20.11 11.79
CA GLU A 49 5.27 -19.13 12.88
C GLU A 49 3.83 -18.68 13.20
N PRO A 50 3.36 -18.80 14.46
CA PRO A 50 2.09 -18.21 14.87
C PRO A 50 2.21 -16.69 14.96
N LYS A 51 1.41 -15.96 14.15
CA LYS A 51 1.36 -14.49 14.18
C LYS A 51 0.02 -14.03 14.75
N GLN A 52 0.07 -13.28 15.83
CA GLN A 52 -1.08 -12.60 16.41
C GLN A 52 -1.09 -11.14 15.94
N HIS A 53 -2.22 -10.70 15.41
CA HIS A 53 -2.43 -9.31 15.04
C HIS A 53 -3.35 -8.62 16.05
N PHE A 54 -3.05 -7.37 16.35
CA PHE A 54 -3.91 -6.47 17.12
C PHE A 54 -4.48 -5.40 16.20
N THR A 55 -5.68 -4.91 16.51
CA THR A 55 -6.23 -3.75 15.84
C THR A 55 -5.40 -2.51 16.20
N GLN A 56 -5.15 -1.66 15.21
CA GLN A 56 -4.56 -0.36 15.42
C GLN A 56 -5.67 0.70 15.33
N PRO A 57 -5.56 1.82 16.07
CA PRO A 57 -6.45 2.95 15.86
C PRO A 57 -6.30 3.49 14.44
N PRO A 58 -7.30 4.21 13.91
CA PRO A 58 -7.21 4.84 12.60
C PRO A 58 -5.98 5.75 12.51
N ALA A 59 -5.33 5.76 11.34
CA ALA A 59 -4.20 6.64 11.08
C ALA A 59 -4.62 8.11 11.19
N ARG A 60 -3.75 8.95 11.75
CA ARG A 60 -3.94 10.40 11.72
C ARG A 60 -3.64 10.94 10.32
N TYR A 61 -4.22 12.09 10.01
CA TYR A 61 -3.94 12.77 8.75
C TYR A 61 -2.49 13.25 8.68
N SER A 62 -1.84 12.95 7.55
CA SER A 62 -0.71 13.70 6.99
C SER A 62 -1.25 14.95 6.26
N GLU A 63 -0.37 15.91 5.94
CA GLU A 63 -0.76 17.05 5.09
C GLU A 63 -1.36 16.58 3.76
N ALA A 64 -0.76 15.58 3.12
CA ALA A 64 -1.23 15.02 1.86
C ALA A 64 -2.62 14.38 1.98
N THR A 65 -2.83 13.54 2.99
CA THR A 65 -4.15 12.91 3.21
C THR A 65 -5.21 13.91 3.67
N LEU A 66 -4.84 14.96 4.40
CA LEU A 66 -5.75 16.04 4.78
C LEU A 66 -6.21 16.84 3.56
N ILE A 67 -5.27 17.28 2.70
CA ILE A 67 -5.59 17.97 1.44
C ILE A 67 -6.54 17.12 0.59
N ARG A 68 -6.19 15.84 0.40
CA ARG A 68 -7.01 14.90 -0.34
C ARG A 68 -8.42 14.78 0.24
N THR A 69 -8.52 14.67 1.56
CA THR A 69 -9.81 14.58 2.26
C THR A 69 -10.63 15.86 2.10
N LEU A 70 -10.02 17.04 2.17
CA LEU A 70 -10.72 18.30 1.98
C LEU A 70 -11.25 18.44 0.55
N GLU A 71 -10.48 18.00 -0.45
CA GLU A 71 -10.87 17.98 -1.86
C GLU A 71 -12.03 17.00 -2.13
N GLU A 72 -11.92 15.76 -1.65
CA GLU A 72 -12.97 14.74 -1.79
C GLU A 72 -14.30 15.19 -1.14
N ASN A 73 -14.23 15.93 -0.03
CA ASN A 73 -15.40 16.52 0.63
C ASN A 73 -15.87 17.85 0.02
N GLY A 74 -15.22 18.34 -1.04
CA GLY A 74 -15.60 19.57 -1.74
C GLY A 74 -15.33 20.87 -0.99
N VAL A 75 -14.58 20.83 0.12
CA VAL A 75 -14.17 22.00 0.91
C VAL A 75 -12.88 22.61 0.36
N GLY A 76 -11.93 21.75 0.00
CA GLY A 76 -10.63 22.14 -0.52
C GLY A 76 -10.70 22.72 -1.93
N ARG A 77 -9.93 23.77 -2.19
CA ARG A 77 -9.67 24.32 -3.52
C ARG A 77 -8.16 24.48 -3.70
N PRO A 78 -7.64 24.42 -4.94
CA PRO A 78 -6.22 24.63 -5.21
C PRO A 78 -5.65 25.92 -4.61
N SER A 79 -6.47 26.98 -4.53
CA SER A 79 -6.08 28.26 -3.94
C SER A 79 -6.10 28.30 -2.41
N THR A 80 -6.61 27.27 -1.72
CA THR A 80 -6.85 27.29 -0.27
C THR A 80 -6.11 26.20 0.50
N TYR A 81 -5.45 25.23 -0.14
CA TYR A 81 -4.78 24.14 0.56
C TYR A 81 -3.69 24.62 1.54
N ALA A 82 -2.69 25.36 1.05
CA ALA A 82 -1.60 25.88 1.88
C ALA A 82 -2.08 26.79 3.04
N PRO A 83 -2.88 27.84 2.80
CA PRO A 83 -3.31 28.72 3.91
C PRO A 83 -4.18 28.00 4.95
N THR A 84 -4.94 26.95 4.57
CA THR A 84 -5.72 26.15 5.53
C THR A 84 -4.84 25.23 6.37
N LEU A 85 -3.65 24.84 5.90
CA LEU A 85 -2.68 24.05 6.68
C LEU A 85 -1.80 24.92 7.58
N ASP A 86 -1.45 26.12 7.13
CA ASP A 86 -0.54 27.03 7.84
C ASP A 86 -1.17 27.75 9.04
N THR A 87 -2.51 27.87 9.08
CA THR A 87 -3.28 28.61 10.10
C THR A 87 -3.64 27.72 11.29
#